data_AF-A0A9P1BH09-F1
#
_entry.id   AF-A0A9P1BH09-F1
#
_cell.length_a   1.000
_cell.length_b   1.000
_cell.length_c   1.000
_cell.angle_alpha   90.00
_cell.angle_beta   90.00
_cell.angle_gamma   90.00
#
_symmetry.space_group_name_H-M   'P 1'
#
loop_
_entity.id
_entity.type
_entity.pdbx_description
1 polymer ?
#
loop_
_entity_poly.entity_id
_entity_poly.type
_entity_poly.pdbx_seq_one_letter_code
_entity_poly.pdbx_strand_id
1 'polypeptide(L)'
;RINRLENDLSLKQGAGTVEELQKDLQQAVTAGDKPKVSEILESLLGMFKESKVTYDAVKTCKVGKDVGNAMKMGDPDIAALGRKAVGEIQALAQRAALGI
;
A
#
# COMPACT_ATOMS: atom_id res chain seq x y z
N ARG A 1 9.34 -15.63 22.46
CA ARG A 1 9.05 -14.25 22.94
C ARG A 1 9.75 -13.19 22.09
N ILE A 2 10.96 -13.46 21.57
CA ILE A 2 11.72 -12.56 20.68
C ILE A 2 10.98 -12.27 19.35
N ASN A 3 10.46 -13.31 18.67
CA ASN A 3 9.73 -13.15 17.40
C ASN A 3 8.49 -12.24 17.45
N ARG A 4 7.85 -12.07 18.62
CA ARG A 4 6.66 -11.20 18.73
C ARG A 4 7.06 -9.72 18.76
N LEU A 5 8.17 -9.39 19.42
CA LEU A 5 8.67 -8.01 19.50
C LEU A 5 9.24 -7.55 18.17
N GLU A 6 9.98 -8.41 17.46
CA GLU A 6 10.52 -8.09 16.13
C GLU A 6 9.40 -7.87 15.11
N ASN A 7 8.35 -8.69 15.15
CA ASN A 7 7.20 -8.52 14.26
C ASN A 7 6.44 -7.23 14.58
N ASP A 8 6.22 -6.91 15.86
CA ASP A 8 5.54 -5.67 16.28
C ASP A 8 6.33 -4.42 15.86
N LEU A 9 7.67 -4.46 15.94
CA LEU A 9 8.55 -3.38 15.49
C LEU A 9 8.50 -3.20 13.96
N SER A 10 8.55 -4.31 13.22
CA SER A 10 8.45 -4.34 11.76
C SER A 10 7.13 -3.75 11.26
N LEU A 11 6.01 -4.14 11.91
CA LEU A 11 4.68 -3.64 11.56
C LEU A 11 4.51 -2.15 11.89
N LYS A 12 5.08 -1.66 12.99
CA LYS A 12 5.09 -0.23 13.32
C LYS A 12 5.88 0.60 12.33
N GLN A 13 7.06 0.13 11.93
CA GLN A 13 7.87 0.79 10.90
C GLN A 13 7.13 0.80 9.56
N GLY A 14 6.56 -0.33 9.16
CA GLY A 14 5.75 -0.41 7.95
C GLY A 14 4.54 0.52 7.96
N ALA A 15 3.86 0.70 9.10
CA ALA A 15 2.75 1.64 9.21
C ALA A 15 3.18 3.11 9.01
N GLY A 16 4.35 3.50 9.52
CA GLY A 16 4.92 4.83 9.24
C GLY A 16 5.24 5.01 7.75
N THR A 17 5.93 4.04 7.17
CA THR A 17 6.31 4.06 5.75
C THR A 17 5.10 4.04 4.81
N VAL A 18 4.02 3.33 5.16
CA VAL A 18 2.81 3.30 4.32
C VAL A 18 2.09 4.65 4.31
N GLU A 19 2.13 5.40 5.41
CA GLU A 19 1.57 6.75 5.47
C GLU A 19 2.37 7.74 4.62
N GLU A 20 3.69 7.67 4.68
CA GLU A 20 4.56 8.50 3.83
C GLU A 20 4.34 8.20 2.34
N LEU A 21 4.37 6.93 1.95
CA LEU A 21 4.12 6.51 0.57
C LEU A 21 2.71 6.89 0.10
N GLN A 22 1.71 6.88 1.00
CA GLN A 22 0.36 7.33 0.65
C GLN A 22 0.32 8.83 0.35
N LYS A 23 0.98 9.66 1.16
CA LYS A 23 1.07 11.11 0.91
C LYS A 23 1.82 11.40 -0.40
N ASP A 24 2.93 10.71 -0.64
CA ASP A 24 3.69 10.84 -1.87
C ASP A 24 2.86 10.41 -3.08
N LEU A 25 2.07 9.32 -2.97
CA LEU A 25 1.18 8.88 -4.03
C LEU A 25 0.15 9.96 -4.35
N GLN A 26 -0.46 10.55 -3.32
CA GLN A 26 -1.44 11.62 -3.49
C GLN A 26 -0.83 12.84 -4.19
N GLN A 27 0.39 13.24 -3.81
CA GLN A 27 1.10 14.35 -4.43
C GLN A 27 1.45 14.05 -5.89
N ALA A 28 2.02 12.87 -6.16
CA ALA A 28 2.41 12.46 -7.50
C ALA A 28 1.21 12.34 -8.46
N VAL A 29 0.09 11.78 -7.98
CA VAL A 29 -1.17 11.74 -8.74
C VAL A 29 -1.68 13.14 -9.05
N THR A 30 -1.64 14.05 -8.07
CA THR A 30 -2.06 15.46 -8.24
C THR A 30 -1.15 16.20 -9.23
N ALA A 31 0.15 15.93 -9.18
CA ALA A 31 1.14 16.51 -10.08
C ALA A 31 1.13 15.90 -11.50
N GLY A 32 0.43 14.78 -11.71
CA GLY A 32 0.47 14.05 -12.98
C GLY A 32 1.78 13.29 -13.20
N ASP A 33 2.57 13.05 -12.16
CA ASP A 33 3.89 12.42 -12.23
C ASP A 33 3.75 10.89 -12.29
N LYS A 34 3.51 10.40 -13.51
CA LYS A 34 3.36 8.97 -13.81
C LYS A 34 4.55 8.11 -13.34
N PRO A 35 5.83 8.43 -13.64
CA PRO A 35 6.93 7.57 -13.20
C PRO A 35 7.01 7.48 -11.68
N LYS A 36 6.77 8.59 -10.97
CA LYS A 36 6.75 8.57 -9.51
C LYS A 36 5.57 7.76 -8.95
N VAL A 37 4.39 7.86 -9.56
CA VAL A 37 3.22 7.05 -9.19
C VAL A 37 3.52 5.55 -9.34
N SER A 38 4.11 5.13 -10.45
CA SER A 38 4.48 3.72 -10.65
C SER A 38 5.47 3.22 -9.60
N GLU A 39 6.53 3.99 -9.32
CA GLU A 39 7.53 3.66 -8.29
C GLU A 39 6.90 3.47 -6.90
N ILE A 40 5.98 4.35 -6.53
CA ILE A 40 5.28 4.29 -5.24
C ILE A 40 4.33 3.09 -5.19
N LEU A 41 3.60 2.81 -6.27
CA LEU A 41 2.72 1.64 -6.35
C LEU A 41 3.49 0.32 -6.24
N GLU A 42 4.67 0.22 -6.86
CA GLU A 42 5.56 -0.94 -6.72
C GLU A 42 6.09 -1.11 -5.30
N SER A 43 6.46 0.00 -4.65
CA SER A 43 6.91 0.01 -3.26
C SER A 43 5.80 -0.47 -2.30
N LEU A 44 4.58 0.06 -2.47
CA LEU A 44 3.40 -0.37 -1.71
C LEU A 44 3.09 -1.87 -1.94
N LEU A 45 3.17 -2.34 -3.18
CA LEU A 45 3.00 -3.74 -3.52
C LEU A 45 4.00 -4.66 -2.82
N GLY A 46 5.28 -4.26 -2.76
CA GLY A 46 6.31 -4.99 -2.02
C GLY A 46 5.96 -5.11 -0.54
N MET A 47 5.57 -4.00 0.09
CA MET A 47 5.18 -3.98 1.50
C MET A 47 3.96 -4.85 1.81
N PHE A 48 2.95 -4.87 0.93
CA PHE A 48 1.77 -5.72 1.10
C PHE A 48 2.12 -7.20 1.02
N LYS A 49 2.94 -7.59 0.04
CA LYS A 49 3.36 -8.98 -0.16
C LYS A 49 4.21 -9.50 0.98
N GLU A 50 5.16 -8.69 1.44
CA GLU A 50 6.04 -9.03 2.57
C GLU A 50 5.33 -8.96 3.93
N SER A 51 4.03 -8.62 3.96
CA SER A 51 3.24 -8.47 5.20
C SER A 51 3.90 -7.51 6.20
N LYS A 52 4.63 -6.50 5.70
CA LYS A 52 5.26 -5.44 6.51
C LYS A 52 4.24 -4.43 7.04
N VAL A 53 3.01 -4.48 6.53
CA VAL A 53 1.91 -3.61 6.94
C VAL A 53 0.66 -4.42 7.23
N THR A 54 -0.15 -3.94 8.17
CA THR A 54 -1.45 -4.54 8.47
C THR A 54 -2.54 -3.94 7.60
N TYR A 55 -3.62 -4.69 7.38
CA TYR A 55 -4.81 -4.16 6.71
C TYR A 55 -5.37 -2.92 7.43
N ASP A 56 -5.29 -2.88 8.76
CA ASP A 56 -5.77 -1.75 9.55
C ASP A 56 -4.99 -0.46 9.25
N ALA A 57 -3.66 -0.55 9.11
CA ALA A 57 -2.83 0.58 8.70
C ALA A 57 -3.19 1.05 7.28
N VAL A 58 -3.31 0.12 6.33
CA VAL A 58 -3.71 0.41 4.94
C VAL A 58 -5.07 1.10 4.86
N LYS A 59 -6.04 0.63 5.67
CA LYS A 59 -7.38 1.19 5.77
C LYS A 59 -7.37 2.58 6.40
N THR A 60 -6.63 2.76 7.49
CA THR A 60 -6.51 4.03 8.22
C THR A 60 -5.88 5.11 7.36
N CYS A 61 -4.79 4.77 6.65
CA CYS A 61 -4.12 5.69 5.71
C CYS A 61 -4.92 5.89 4.41
N LYS A 62 -6.04 5.20 4.20
CA LYS A 62 -6.89 5.29 2.99
C LYS A 62 -6.16 4.95 1.69
N VAL A 63 -5.12 4.12 1.75
CA VAL A 63 -4.27 3.78 0.59
C VAL A 63 -5.08 3.25 -0.59
N GLY A 64 -6.10 2.42 -0.35
CA GLY A 64 -6.96 1.89 -1.41
C GLY A 64 -7.69 2.98 -2.21
N LYS A 65 -8.03 4.12 -1.58
CA LYS A 65 -8.63 5.27 -2.28
C LYS A 65 -7.61 5.93 -3.21
N ASP A 66 -6.39 6.15 -2.73
CA ASP A 66 -5.34 6.82 -3.50
C ASP A 66 -4.82 5.95 -4.66
N VAL A 67 -4.71 4.64 -4.45
CA VAL A 67 -4.49 3.67 -5.52
C VAL A 67 -5.60 3.77 -6.58
N GLY A 68 -6.86 3.84 -6.16
CA GLY A 68 -8.00 4.03 -7.07
C GLY A 68 -7.96 5.36 -7.83
N ASN A 69 -7.39 6.41 -7.24
CA ASN A 69 -7.17 7.69 -7.91
C ASN A 69 -6.02 7.62 -8.91
N ALA A 70 -4.91 6.96 -8.58
CA ALA A 70 -3.80 6.71 -9.50
C ALA A 70 -4.25 5.96 -10.76
N MET A 71 -5.12 4.96 -10.61
CA MET A 71 -5.69 4.23 -11.75
C MET A 71 -6.51 5.10 -12.72
N LYS A 72 -6.98 6.28 -12.30
CA LYS A 72 -7.74 7.22 -13.14
C LYS A 72 -6.84 8.14 -13.96
N MET A 73 -5.52 8.04 -13.83
CA MET A 73 -4.56 8.86 -14.60
C MET A 73 -4.49 8.50 -16.09
N GLY A 74 -5.22 7.47 -16.53
CA GLY A 74 -5.30 7.07 -17.94
C GLY A 74 -4.05 6.35 -18.45
N ASP A 75 -3.20 5.89 -17.55
CA ASP A 75 -2.00 5.12 -17.88
C ASP A 75 -2.25 3.62 -17.65
N PRO A 76 -2.07 2.76 -18.69
CA PRO A 76 -2.42 1.35 -18.60
C PRO A 76 -1.51 0.58 -17.64
N ASP A 77 -0.24 0.95 -17.52
CA ASP A 77 0.72 0.32 -16.61
C ASP A 77 0.39 0.66 -15.15
N ILE A 78 0.11 1.95 -14.86
CA ILE A 78 -0.38 2.37 -13.54
C ILE A 78 -1.71 1.69 -13.19
N ALA A 79 -2.62 1.56 -14.16
CA ALA A 79 -3.88 0.85 -13.94
C ALA A 79 -3.66 -0.63 -13.62
N ALA A 80 -2.71 -1.29 -14.27
CA ALA A 80 -2.34 -2.68 -13.99
C ALA A 80 -1.70 -2.84 -12.61
N LEU A 81 -0.77 -1.95 -12.23
CA LEU A 81 -0.16 -1.91 -10.90
C LEU A 81 -1.21 -1.66 -9.82
N GLY A 82 -2.10 -0.69 -10.04
CA GLY A 82 -3.18 -0.38 -9.11
C GLY A 82 -4.13 -1.56 -8.88
N ARG A 83 -4.49 -2.30 -9.92
CA ARG A 83 -5.30 -3.54 -9.78
C ARG A 83 -4.59 -4.60 -8.94
N LYS A 84 -3.28 -4.79 -9.15
CA LYS A 84 -2.48 -5.70 -8.33
C LYS A 84 -2.48 -5.24 -6.87
N ALA A 85 -2.25 -3.95 -6.62
CA ALA A 85 -2.23 -3.39 -5.27
C ALA A 85 -3.58 -3.59 -4.57
N VAL A 86 -4.70 -3.33 -5.24
CA VAL A 86 -6.04 -3.59 -4.70
C VAL A 86 -6.24 -5.07 -4.37
N GLY A 87 -5.77 -5.98 -5.24
CA GLY A 87 -5.83 -7.43 -4.97
C GLY A 87 -5.05 -7.84 -3.71
N GLU A 88 -3.84 -7.32 -3.53
CA GLU A 88 -3.04 -7.57 -2.32
C GLU A 88 -3.69 -6.96 -1.06
N ILE A 89 -4.28 -5.76 -1.17
CA ILE A 89 -5.03 -5.15 -0.06
C ILE A 89 -6.24 -6.02 0.33
N GLN A 90 -6.96 -6.59 -0.65
CA GLN A 90 -8.05 -7.52 -0.40
C GLN A 90 -7.55 -8.82 0.25
N ALA A 91 -6.40 -9.34 -0.17
CA ALA A 91 -5.78 -10.50 0.46
C ALA A 91 -5.39 -10.21 1.93
N LEU A 92 -4.81 -9.03 2.21
CA LEU A 92 -4.54 -8.57 3.57
C LEU A 92 -5.82 -8.45 4.40
N ALA A 93 -6.90 -7.92 3.82
CA ALA A 93 -8.20 -7.82 4.48
C ALA A 93 -8.76 -9.20 4.85
N GLN A 94 -8.65 -10.17 3.95
CA GLN A 94 -9.09 -11.55 4.21
C GLN A 94 -8.26 -12.21 5.32
N ARG A 95 -6.94 -12.06 5.30
CA ARG A 95 -6.05 -12.56 6.37
C ARG A 95 -6.42 -11.95 7.73
N ALA A 96 -6.58 -10.63 7.76
CA ALA A 96 -7.01 -9.92 8.97
C ALA A 96 -8.41 -10.37 9.47
N ALA A 97 -9.36 -10.63 8.56
CA ALA A 97 -10.69 -11.13 8.92
C ALA A 97 -10.66 -12.57 9.46
N LEU A 98 -9.70 -13.38 9.02
CA LEU A 98 -9.47 -14.74 9.55
C LEU A 98 -8.69 -14.74 10.87
N GLY A 99 -8.18 -13.59 11.32
CA GLY A 99 -7.37 -13.45 12.53
C GLY A 99 -5.97 -14.06 12.40
N ILE A 100 -5.44 -14.18 11.18
CA ILE A 100 -4.14 -14.78 10.85
C ILE A 100 -3.20 -13.72 10.28
#